data_AF-A0A2K3K787-F1
#
_entry.id   AF-A0A2K3K787-F1
#
_cell.length_a   1.000
_cell.length_b   1.000
_cell.length_c   1.000
_cell.angle_alpha   90.00
_cell.angle_beta   90.00
_cell.angle_gamma   90.00
#
_symmetry.space_group_name_H-M   'P 1'
#
loop_
_entity.id
_entity.type
_entity.pdbx_description
1 polymer ?
#
loop_
_entity_poly.entity_id
_entity_poly.type
_entity_poly.pdbx_seq_one_letter_code
_entity_poly.pdbx_strand_id
1 'polypeptide(L)' 'VAEGARLCGATRIIGVDIKPEKFEIAKKFGVTDFVHAGECENKSVSQVIIEMTGGGADYCFECVGMASLVHEAYA' A
#
# COMPACT_ATOMS: atom_id res chain seq x y z
N VAL A 1 -2.19 -7.84 8.78
CA VAL A 1 -2.53 -6.40 8.67
C VAL A 1 -3.71 -6.18 7.74
N ALA A 2 -3.60 -6.45 6.43
CA ALA A 2 -4.68 -6.21 5.45
C ALA A 2 -6.02 -6.86 5.86
N GLU A 3 -6.03 -8.13 6.27
CA GLU A 3 -7.26 -8.79 6.73
C GLU A 3 -7.84 -8.15 7.99
N GLY A 4 -6.98 -7.70 8.91
CA GLY A 4 -7.41 -6.93 10.09
C GLY A 4 -8.06 -5.61 9.69
N ALA A 5 -7.46 -4.86 8.74
CA ALA A 5 -8.05 -3.63 8.23
C ALA A 5 -9.42 -3.88 7.58
N ARG A 6 -9.56 -4.96 6.79
CA ARG A 6 -10.84 -5.37 6.20
C ARG A 6 -11.88 -5.67 7.28
N LEU A 7 -11.51 -6.46 8.29
CA LEU A 7 -12.41 -6.81 9.40
C LEU A 7 -12.83 -5.59 10.23
N CYS A 8 -11.97 -4.57 10.32
CA CYS A 8 -12.28 -3.30 10.96
C CYS A 8 -13.08 -2.32 10.08
N GLY A 9 -13.43 -2.70 8.84
CA GLY A 9 -14.28 -1.89 7.96
C GLY A 9 -13.55 -0.85 7.11
N ALA A 10 -12.24 -1.01 6.88
CA ALA A 10 -11.52 -0.16 5.93
C ALA A 10 -12.15 -0.28 4.52
N THR A 11 -12.51 0.85 3.92
CA THR A 11 -13.18 0.91 2.61
C THR A 11 -12.22 0.74 1.45
N ARG A 12 -10.96 1.14 1.64
CA ARG A 12 -9.88 1.02 0.67
C ARG A 12 -8.63 0.50 1.36
N ILE A 13 -8.01 -0.53 0.80
CA ILE A 13 -6.78 -1.13 1.31
C ILE A 13 -5.81 -1.22 0.13
N ILE A 14 -4.76 -0.40 0.16
CA ILE A 14 -3.76 -0.33 -0.90
C ILE A 14 -2.57 -1.21 -0.51
N GLY A 15 -2.31 -2.26 -1.28
CA GLY A 15 -1.13 -3.10 -1.12
C GLY A 15 0.03 -2.58 -1.96
N VAL A 16 1.22 -2.49 -1.37
CA VAL A 16 2.44 -2.08 -2.07
C VAL A 16 3.46 -3.22 -2.01
N ASP A 17 3.94 -3.68 -3.16
CA ASP A 17 5.03 -4.64 -3.25
C ASP A 17 5.74 -4.53 -4.60
N ILE A 18 6.93 -5.14 -4.73
CA ILE A 18 7.67 -5.27 -6.00
C ILE A 18 7.41 -6.62 -6.69
N LYS A 19 6.61 -7.49 -6.06
CA LYS A 19 6.29 -8.82 -6.56
C LYS A 19 4.84 -8.87 -7.02
N PRO A 20 4.55 -8.76 -8.33
CA PRO A 20 3.19 -8.71 -8.83
C PRO A 20 2.39 -9.99 -8.50
N GLU A 21 3.05 -11.13 -8.36
CA GLU A 21 2.41 -12.41 -8.00
C GLU A 21 1.74 -12.37 -6.61
N LYS A 22 2.15 -11.46 -5.72
CA LYS A 22 1.51 -11.30 -4.41
C LYS A 22 0.15 -10.63 -4.49
N PHE A 23 -0.16 -9.89 -5.56
CA PHE A 23 -1.38 -9.11 -5.66
C PHE A 23 -2.63 -9.99 -5.69
N GLU A 24 -2.59 -11.09 -6.45
CA GLU A 24 -3.71 -12.05 -6.49
C GLU A 24 -3.95 -12.73 -5.14
N ILE A 25 -2.88 -13.01 -4.38
CA ILE A 25 -3.00 -13.57 -3.03
C ILE A 25 -3.58 -12.52 -2.07
N ALA A 26 -3.07 -11.29 -2.14
CA ALA A 26 -3.47 -10.20 -1.25
C ALA A 26 -4.95 -9.81 -1.38
N LYS A 27 -5.55 -9.94 -2.57
CA LYS A 27 -7.02 -9.77 -2.76
C LYS A 27 -7.83 -10.65 -1.82
N LYS A 28 -7.38 -11.89 -1.59
CA LYS A 28 -8.06 -12.84 -0.68
C LYS A 28 -8.07 -12.36 0.78
N PHE A 29 -7.10 -11.52 1.14
CA PHE A 29 -6.97 -10.92 2.47
C PHE A 29 -7.58 -9.52 2.56
N GLY A 30 -8.27 -9.04 1.52
CA GLY A 30 -9.02 -7.78 1.54
C GLY A 30 -8.32 -6.59 0.90
N VAL A 31 -7.15 -6.76 0.27
CA VAL A 31 -6.53 -5.68 -0.49
C VAL A 31 -7.39 -5.32 -1.71
N THR A 32 -7.71 -4.03 -1.87
CA THR A 32 -8.60 -3.51 -2.92
C THR A 32 -7.83 -2.91 -4.10
N ASP A 33 -6.68 -2.31 -3.83
CA ASP A 33 -5.84 -1.63 -4.82
C ASP A 33 -4.39 -2.09 -4.66
N PHE A 34 -3.61 -1.99 -5.73
CA PHE A 34 -2.21 -2.38 -5.74
C PHE A 34 -1.34 -1.29 -6.35
N VAL A 35 -0.16 -1.10 -5.77
CA VAL A 35 0.91 -0.27 -6.34
C VAL A 35 2.16 -1.14 -6.43
N HIS A 36 2.68 -1.28 -7.64
CA HIS A 36 3.97 -1.91 -7.87
C HIS A 36 5.08 -0.90 -7.66
N ALA A 37 5.83 -1.01 -6.56
CA ALA A 37 6.83 0.01 -6.18
C ALA A 37 7.98 0.16 -7.20
N GLY A 38 8.24 -0.86 -8.02
CA GLY A 38 9.24 -0.79 -9.09
C GLY A 38 8.75 -0.13 -10.39
N GLU A 39 7.46 0.25 -10.47
CA GLU A 39 6.84 0.81 -11.69
C GLU A 39 6.35 2.25 -11.48
N CYS A 40 6.77 2.93 -10.41
CA CYS A 40 6.35 4.30 -10.08
C CYS A 40 7.05 5.41 -10.91
N GLU A 41 7.75 5.05 -11.99
CA GLU A 41 8.50 5.98 -12.86
C GLU A 41 9.33 7.03 -12.07
N ASN A 42 8.99 8.31 -12.22
CA ASN A 42 9.66 9.46 -11.59
C ASN A 42 8.98 9.90 -10.27
N LYS A 43 8.06 9.10 -9.73
CA LYS A 43 7.32 9.41 -8.50
C LYS A 43 7.67 8.43 -7.40
N SER A 44 7.61 8.90 -6.16
CA SER A 44 7.66 8.02 -5.00
C SER A 44 6.33 7.27 -4.85
N VAL A 45 6.33 6.18 -4.09
CA VAL A 45 5.11 5.42 -3.79
C VAL A 45 4.11 6.30 -3.03
N SER A 46 4.59 7.10 -2.08
CA SER A 46 3.76 8.03 -1.29
C SER A 46 3.08 9.06 -2.19
N GLN A 47 3.78 9.63 -3.17
CA GLN A 47 3.19 10.53 -4.16
C GLN A 47 2.10 9.86 -4.98
N VAL A 48 2.35 8.64 -5.46
CA VAL A 48 1.34 7.86 -6.20
C VAL A 48 0.10 7.62 -5.33
N ILE A 49 0.28 7.26 -4.05
CA ILE A 49 -0.84 7.02 -3.12
C ILE A 49 -1.59 8.31 -2.82
N ILE A 50 -0.91 9.43 -2.60
CA ILE A 50 -1.54 10.75 -2.36
C ILE A 50 -2.41 11.14 -3.56
N GLU A 51 -1.91 10.97 -4.78
CA GLU A 51 -2.69 11.25 -6.00
C GLU A 51 -3.89 10.31 -6.15
N MET A 52 -3.70 9.01 -5.88
CA MET A 52 -4.78 8.01 -5.95
C MET A 52 -5.90 8.25 -4.93
N THR A 53 -5.59 8.85 -3.79
CA THR A 53 -6.51 9.03 -2.64
C THR A 53 -7.01 10.46 -2.48
N GLY A 54 -6.39 11.44 -3.15
CA GLY A 54 -6.70 12.86 -2.99
C GLY A 54 -6.18 13.48 -1.68
N GLY A 55 -5.24 12.82 -0.99
CA GLY A 55 -4.71 13.33 0.29
C GLY A 55 -3.84 12.37 1.12
N GLY A 56 -3.71 11.11 0.72
CA GLY A 56 -2.99 10.07 1.47
C GLY A 56 -3.93 9.05 2.09
N ALA A 57 -3.37 7.99 2.67
CA ALA A 57 -4.13 7.02 3.44
C ALA A 57 -4.30 7.49 4.89
N ASP A 58 -5.43 7.15 5.52
CA ASP A 58 -5.67 7.46 6.94
C ASP A 58 -4.70 6.73 7.88
N TYR A 59 -4.29 5.52 7.49
CA TYR A 59 -3.35 4.68 8.22
C TYR A 59 -2.38 3.99 7.26
N CYS A 60 -1.11 3.94 7.65
CA CYS A 60 -0.05 3.26 6.93
C CYS A 60 0.62 2.20 7.81
N PHE A 61 0.94 1.05 7.23
CA PHE A 61 1.64 -0.04 7.91
C PHE A 61 2.82 -0.51 7.07
N GLU A 62 4.03 -0.35 7.59
CA GLU A 62 5.24 -0.92 7.01
C GLU A 62 5.40 -2.37 7.51
N CYS A 63 5.66 -3.31 6.59
CA CYS A 63 5.67 -4.75 6.89
C CYS A 63 6.85 -5.52 6.25
N VAL A 64 7.86 -4.81 5.75
CA VAL A 64 9.11 -5.37 5.19
C VAL A 64 10.26 -5.23 6.19
N GLY A 65 10.30 -4.14 6.97
CA GLY A 65 11.30 -3.86 8.00
C GLY A 65 12.47 -3.00 7.53
N MET A 66 12.29 -2.20 6.48
CA MET A 66 13.34 -1.29 5.97
C MET A 66 13.08 0.15 6.39
N ALA A 67 14.08 0.81 6.98
CA ALA A 67 13.95 2.20 7.44
C ALA A 67 13.52 3.16 6.32
N SER A 68 14.00 2.99 5.09
CA SER A 68 13.57 3.80 3.94
C SER A 68 12.07 3.66 3.65
N LEU A 69 11.51 2.45 3.80
CA LEU A 69 10.08 2.19 3.59
C LEU A 69 9.24 2.70 4.76
N VAL A 70 9.80 2.74 5.97
CA VAL A 70 9.16 3.42 7.10
C VAL A 70 9.02 4.91 6.78
N HIS A 71 10.06 5.56 6.27
CA HIS A 71 9.99 6.98 5.89
C HIS A 71 8.96 7.21 4.79
N GLU A 72 8.92 6.33 3.78
CA GLU A 72 7.93 6.39 2.71
C GLU A 72 6.49 6.25 3.22
N ALA A 73 6.25 5.40 4.21
CA ALA A 73 4.93 5.19 4.79
C ALA A 73 4.40 6.39 5.61
N TYR A 74 5.29 7.26 6.09
CA TYR A 74 4.96 8.47 6.86
C TYR A 74 5.06 9.77 6.04
N ALA A 75 5.44 9.69 4.77
CA ALA A 75 5.64 10.84 3.88
C ALA A 75 4.32 11.31 3.24
#